data_AF-A0A1I1YUX8-F1
#
_entry.id   AF-A0A1I1YUX8-F1
#
_cell.length_a   1.000
_cell.length_b   1.000
_cell.length_c   1.000
_cell.angle_alpha   90.00
_cell.angle_beta   90.00
_cell.angle_gamma   90.00
#
_symmetry.space_group_name_H-M   'P 1'
#
loop_
_entity.id
_entity.type
_entity.pdbx_description
1 polymer ?
#
loop_
_entity_poly.entity_id
_entity_poly.type
_entity_poly.pdbx_seq_one_letter_code
_entity_poly.pdbx_strand_id
1 'polypeptide(L)'
;MIVEPTERRETLALATADARLVDRLMDPTSLERWALESVTGIEPDASKSTVPRAAFRIGTDRITEIAMDEGYRQLAEQSTTEESADDRAITMSRRRRTRAEDAE
;
A
#
# COMPACT_ATOMS: atom_id res chain seq x y z
N MET A 1 -40.36 9.80 -13.85
CA MET A 1 -39.20 8.90 -13.64
C MET A 1 -37.98 9.66 -14.13
N ILE A 2 -37.21 10.24 -13.21
CA ILE A 2 -36.05 11.08 -13.54
C ILE A 2 -34.87 10.13 -13.69
N VAL A 3 -34.35 9.98 -14.91
CA VAL A 3 -33.11 9.24 -15.17
C VAL A 3 -31.99 10.19 -14.78
N GLU A 4 -31.31 9.92 -13.67
CA GLU A 4 -30.10 10.66 -13.33
C GLU A 4 -29.09 10.55 -14.49
N PRO A 5 -28.48 11.66 -14.93
CA PRO A 5 -27.46 11.59 -15.95
C PRO A 5 -26.29 10.80 -15.39
N THR A 6 -26.01 9.63 -15.97
CA THR A 6 -24.78 8.89 -15.70
C THR A 6 -23.62 9.84 -16.00
N GLU A 7 -22.93 10.31 -14.97
CA GLU A 7 -21.72 11.09 -15.12
C GLU A 7 -20.84 10.38 -16.15
N ARG A 8 -20.55 11.07 -17.26
CA ARG A 8 -19.66 10.55 -18.29
C ARG A 8 -18.35 10.25 -17.58
N ARG A 9 -18.00 8.97 -17.46
CA ARG A 9 -16.67 8.56 -16.99
C ARG A 9 -15.66 9.20 -17.93
N GLU A 10 -15.04 10.28 -17.50
CA GLU A 10 -13.92 10.87 -18.22
C GLU A 10 -12.80 9.83 -18.19
N THR A 11 -12.53 9.26 -19.37
CA THR A 11 -11.39 8.37 -19.54
C THR A 11 -10.13 9.21 -19.38
N LEU A 12 -9.49 9.09 -18.21
CA LEU A 12 -8.16 9.62 -18.00
C LEU A 12 -7.23 9.07 -19.08
N ALA A 13 -6.59 9.97 -19.83
CA ALA A 13 -5.57 9.60 -20.78
C ALA A 13 -4.42 8.92 -20.00
N LEU A 14 -4.08 7.69 -20.39
CA LEU A 14 -2.94 6.99 -19.80
C LEU A 14 -1.66 7.77 -20.07
N ALA A 15 -0.78 7.84 -19.07
CA ALA A 15 0.58 8.32 -19.31
C ALA A 15 1.25 7.39 -20.34
N THR A 16 2.18 7.93 -21.13
CA THR A 16 2.82 7.17 -22.21
C THR A 16 3.50 5.89 -21.73
N ALA A 17 4.03 5.87 -20.51
CA ALA A 17 4.62 4.68 -19.90
C ALA A 17 3.56 3.60 -19.61
N ASP A 18 2.42 3.99 -19.07
CA ASP A 18 1.30 3.08 -18.75
C ASP A 18 0.70 2.50 -20.02
N ALA A 19 0.53 3.33 -21.06
CA ALA A 19 0.06 2.88 -22.36
C ALA A 19 0.98 1.78 -22.95
N ARG A 20 2.30 1.98 -22.91
CA ARG A 20 3.28 0.98 -23.39
C ARG A 20 3.27 -0.31 -22.56
N LEU A 21 3.00 -0.22 -21.26
CA LEU A 21 2.86 -1.40 -20.41
C LEU A 21 1.60 -2.18 -20.78
N VAL A 22 0.47 -1.49 -20.97
CA VAL A 22 -0.78 -2.09 -21.42
C VAL A 22 -0.58 -2.77 -22.78
N ASP A 23 0.07 -2.10 -23.73
CA ASP A 23 0.36 -2.69 -25.05
C ASP A 23 1.15 -4.00 -24.93
N ARG A 24 2.19 -4.03 -24.07
CA ARG A 24 2.96 -5.24 -23.80
C ARG A 24 2.10 -6.32 -23.14
N LEU A 25 1.28 -5.99 -22.16
CA LEU A 25 0.35 -6.95 -21.54
C LEU A 25 -0.69 -7.50 -22.52
N MET A 26 -1.03 -6.75 -23.58
CA MET A 26 -1.96 -7.20 -24.61
C MET A 26 -1.30 -8.09 -25.67
N ASP A 27 0.03 -8.04 -25.82
CA ASP A 27 0.81 -8.92 -26.68
C ASP A 27 1.00 -10.31 -26.02
N PRO A 28 0.44 -11.38 -26.59
CA PRO A 28 0.55 -12.74 -26.03
C PRO A 28 1.99 -13.29 -26.03
N THR A 29 2.90 -12.67 -26.77
CA THR A 29 4.32 -13.09 -26.83
C THR A 29 5.23 -12.29 -25.92
N SER A 30 4.70 -11.30 -25.20
CA SER A 30 5.51 -10.47 -24.31
C SER A 30 5.90 -11.20 -23.03
N LEU A 31 7.07 -10.83 -22.50
CA LEU A 31 7.53 -11.33 -21.21
C LEU A 31 6.64 -10.82 -20.07
N GLU A 32 6.12 -9.60 -20.18
CA GLU A 32 5.20 -9.02 -19.19
C GLU A 32 3.89 -9.81 -19.10
N ARG A 33 3.34 -10.22 -20.24
CA ARG A 33 2.15 -11.09 -20.31
C ARG A 33 2.45 -12.42 -19.64
N TRP A 34 3.55 -13.08 -20.03
CA TRP A 34 3.94 -14.38 -19.48
C TRP A 34 4.16 -14.33 -17.97
N ALA A 35 4.86 -13.31 -17.48
CA ALA A 35 5.08 -13.10 -16.05
C ALA A 35 3.75 -12.95 -15.30
N LEU A 36 2.82 -12.16 -15.82
CA LEU A 36 1.51 -11.98 -15.22
C LEU A 36 0.70 -13.28 -15.20
N GLU A 37 0.66 -14.02 -16.30
CA GLU A 37 -0.02 -15.32 -16.39
C GLU A 37 0.55 -16.33 -15.39
N SER A 38 1.87 -16.38 -15.22
CA SER A 38 2.53 -17.28 -14.25
C SER A 38 2.19 -16.97 -12.79
N VAL A 39 2.05 -15.69 -12.43
CA VAL A 39 1.73 -15.27 -11.05
C VAL A 39 0.24 -15.46 -10.73
N THR A 40 -0.62 -15.33 -11.74
CA THR A 40 -2.08 -15.31 -11.54
C THR A 40 -2.77 -16.63 -11.88
N GLY A 41 -2.07 -17.57 -12.52
CA GLY A 41 -2.66 -18.80 -13.04
C GLY A 41 -3.67 -18.56 -14.17
N ILE A 42 -3.52 -17.45 -14.89
CA ILE A 42 -4.39 -17.11 -16.02
C ILE A 42 -4.04 -18.01 -17.19
N GLU A 43 -5.06 -18.62 -17.80
CA GLU A 43 -4.90 -19.46 -18.98
C GLU A 43 -4.37 -18.65 -20.18
N PRO A 44 -3.54 -19.24 -21.07
CA PRO A 44 -2.95 -18.54 -22.21
C PRO A 44 -4.00 -17.88 -23.14
N ASP A 45 -5.19 -18.48 -23.23
CA ASP A 45 -6.30 -18.01 -24.06
C ASP A 45 -7.30 -17.11 -23.30
N ALA A 46 -6.89 -16.56 -22.16
CA ALA A 46 -7.74 -15.68 -21.39
C ALA A 46 -8.18 -14.45 -22.19
N SER A 47 -9.44 -14.08 -21.97
CA SER A 47 -10.05 -12.90 -22.60
C SER A 47 -9.19 -11.65 -22.44
N LYS A 48 -9.23 -10.78 -23.46
CA LYS A 48 -8.55 -9.48 -23.50
C LYS A 48 -8.84 -8.60 -22.28
N SER A 49 -9.98 -8.78 -21.61
CA SER A 49 -10.32 -8.04 -20.38
C SER A 49 -9.73 -8.65 -19.11
N THR A 50 -9.39 -9.94 -19.12
CA THR A 50 -8.95 -10.69 -17.93
C THR A 50 -7.53 -10.28 -17.53
N VAL A 51 -6.65 -10.10 -18.50
CA VAL A 51 -5.23 -9.76 -18.28
C VAL A 51 -5.07 -8.38 -17.63
N PRO A 52 -5.64 -7.28 -18.17
CA PRO A 52 -5.56 -5.97 -17.52
C PRO A 52 -6.24 -5.94 -16.14
N ARG A 53 -7.35 -6.66 -15.98
CA ARG A 53 -8.06 -6.75 -14.69
C ARG A 53 -7.22 -7.43 -13.62
N ALA A 54 -6.49 -8.48 -13.98
CA ALA A 54 -5.59 -9.16 -13.06
C ALA A 54 -4.39 -8.30 -12.68
N ALA A 55 -3.78 -7.61 -13.66
CA ALA A 55 -2.72 -6.65 -13.40
C ALA A 55 -3.18 -5.54 -12.44
N PHE A 56 -4.38 -4.99 -12.68
CA PHE A 56 -4.97 -3.97 -11.80
C PHE A 56 -5.15 -4.49 -10.37
N ARG A 57 -5.71 -5.71 -10.21
CA ARG A 57 -5.93 -6.30 -8.88
C ARG A 57 -4.61 -6.50 -8.12
N ILE A 58 -3.58 -7.05 -8.77
CA ILE A 58 -2.26 -7.21 -8.15
C ILE A 58 -1.70 -5.86 -7.71
N GLY A 59 -1.81 -4.84 -8.57
CA GLY A 59 -1.36 -3.49 -8.24
C GLY A 59 -2.06 -2.92 -7.01
N THR A 60 -3.39 -3.06 -6.92
CA THR A 60 -4.16 -2.56 -5.77
C THR A 60 -3.85 -3.33 -4.49
N ASP A 61 -3.66 -4.65 -4.58
CA ASP A 61 -3.31 -5.49 -3.44
C ASP A 61 -1.92 -5.07 -2.91
N ARG A 62 -0.95 -4.86 -3.81
CA ARG A 62 0.40 -4.44 -3.43
C ARG A 62 0.45 -3.05 -2.81
N ILE A 63 -0.34 -2.10 -3.30
CA ILE A 63 -0.47 -0.76 -2.69
C ILE A 63 -1.04 -0.89 -1.27
N THR A 64 -2.03 -1.76 -1.10
CA THR A 64 -2.65 -2.00 0.20
C THR A 64 -1.66 -2.60 1.19
N GLU A 65 -0.88 -3.61 0.78
CA GLU A 65 0.20 -4.18 1.59
C GLU A 65 1.22 -3.12 2.01
N ILE A 66 1.72 -2.32 1.07
CA ILE A 66 2.70 -1.26 1.38
C ILE A 66 2.12 -0.24 2.37
N ALA A 67 0.86 0.14 2.20
CA ALA A 67 0.18 1.06 3.10
C ALA A 67 0.02 0.45 4.52
N MET A 68 -0.28 -0.85 4.61
CA MET A 68 -0.34 -1.56 5.88
C MET A 68 1.05 -1.62 6.55
N ASP A 69 2.08 -2.01 5.80
CA ASP A 69 3.46 -2.09 6.30
C ASP A 69 3.96 -0.73 6.80
N GLU A 70 3.66 0.34 6.06
CA GLU A 70 3.92 1.72 6.47
C GLU A 70 3.17 2.09 7.75
N GLY A 71 1.88 1.78 7.82
CA GLY A 71 1.08 2.03 9.02
C GLY A 71 1.61 1.29 10.24
N TYR A 72 1.98 0.02 10.09
CA TYR A 72 2.58 -0.77 11.16
C TYR A 72 3.93 -0.20 11.62
N ARG A 73 4.77 0.26 10.68
CA ARG A 73 6.02 0.93 11.04
C ARG A 73 5.78 2.21 11.81
N GLN A 74 4.86 3.06 11.38
CA GLN A 74 4.52 4.30 12.09
C GLN A 74 3.99 4.02 13.51
N LEU A 75 3.16 2.98 13.67
CA LEU A 75 2.67 2.56 14.99
C LEU A 75 3.81 2.07 15.89
N ALA A 76 4.76 1.30 15.36
CA ALA A 76 5.93 0.84 16.10
C ALA A 76 6.86 2.00 16.51
N GLU A 77 7.03 3.01 15.65
CA GLU A 77 7.78 4.23 15.96
C GLU A 77 7.09 5.06 17.05
N GLN A 78 5.77 5.12 17.05
CA GLN A 78 5.01 5.81 18.10
C GLN A 78 5.08 5.07 19.43
N SER A 79 4.90 3.76 19.45
CA SER A 79 4.95 2.97 20.69
C SER A 79 6.34 3.03 21.34
N THR A 80 7.41 2.96 20.55
CA THR A 80 8.79 3.10 21.07
C THR A 80 9.09 4.51 21.58
N THR A 81 8.48 5.54 20.98
CA THR A 81 8.61 6.93 21.44
C THR A 81 7.85 7.16 22.76
N GLU A 82 6.66 6.58 22.91
CA GLU A 82 5.84 6.66 24.11
C GLU A 82 6.49 5.88 25.28
N GLU A 83 6.96 4.66 25.03
CA GLU A 83 7.71 3.86 26.00
C GLU A 83 9.00 4.57 26.47
N SER A 84 9.72 5.20 25.53
CA SER A 84 10.89 6.02 25.86
C SER A 84 10.56 7.31 26.63
N ALA A 85 9.33 7.82 26.52
CA ALA A 85 8.87 8.98 27.29
C ALA A 85 8.50 8.58 28.72
N ASP A 86 7.83 7.44 28.88
CA ASP A 86 7.46 6.87 30.18
C ASP A 86 8.68 6.48 31.01
N ASP A 87 9.68 5.83 30.42
CA ASP A 87 10.94 5.50 31.10
C ASP A 87 11.69 6.74 31.60
N ARG A 88 11.67 7.81 30.81
CA ARG A 88 12.25 9.11 31.22
C ARG A 88 11.45 9.74 32.36
N ALA A 89 10.12 9.67 32.32
CA ALA A 89 9.26 10.19 33.38
C ALA A 89 9.43 9.42 34.71
N ILE A 90 9.53 8.10 34.66
CA ILE A 90 9.81 7.24 35.83
C ILE A 90 11.18 7.55 36.41
N THR A 91 12.21 7.65 35.57
CA THR A 91 13.58 7.98 36.00
C THR A 91 13.64 9.35 36.67
N MET A 92 13.00 10.37 36.10
CA MET A 92 12.97 11.72 36.67
C MET A 92 12.19 11.76 37.99
N SER A 93 11.10 11.02 38.10
CA SER A 93 10.30 10.92 39.33
C SER A 93 11.09 10.25 40.46
N ARG A 94 11.82 9.17 40.16
CA ARG A 94 12.71 8.50 41.13
C ARG A 94 13.83 9.41 41.62
N ARG A 95 14.49 10.15 40.72
CA ARG A 95 15.56 11.11 41.07
C ARG A 95 15.08 12.28 41.91
N ARG A 96 13.83 12.74 41.70
CA ARG A 96 13.22 13.78 42.54
C ARG A 96 12.93 13.27 43.94
N ARG A 97 12.51 12.01 44.09
CA ARG A 97 12.19 11.42 45.39
C ARG A 97 13.43 11.21 46.25
N THR A 98 14.52 10.67 45.69
CA THR A 98 15.78 10.52 46.43
C THR A 98 16.40 11.86 46.83
N ARG A 99 16.33 12.89 45.97
CA ARG A 99 16.77 14.25 46.34
C ARG A 99 15.94 14.90 47.44
N ALA A 100 14.68 14.52 47.59
CA ALA A 100 13.82 15.03 48.67
C ALA A 100 14.09 14.29 49.98
N GLU A 101 14.41 12.99 49.91
CA GLU A 101 14.80 12.16 51.07
C GLU A 101 16.21 12.52 51.60
N ASP A 102 17.13 12.99 50.75
CA ASP A 102 18.48 13.45 51.15
C ASP A 102 18.53 14.91 51.69
N ALA A 103 17.40 15.63 51.66
CA ALA A 103 17.29 17.03 52.07
C ALA A 103 16.54 17.24 53.41
N GLU A 104 16.10 16.15 54.05
CA GLU A 104 15.63 16.08 55.45
C GLU A 104 16.78 15.67 56.38
#